data_AF-A0A3P9MK47-F1
#
_entry.id   AF-A0A3P9MK47-F1
#
_cell.length_a   1.000
_cell.length_b   1.000
_cell.length_c   1.000
_cell.angle_alpha   90.00
_cell.angle_beta   90.00
_cell.angle_gamma   90.00
#
_symmetry.space_group_name_H-M   'P 1'
#
loop_
_entity.id
_entity.type
_entity.pdbx_description
1 polymer ?
#
loop_
_entity_poly.entity_id
_entity_poly.type
_entity_poly.pdbx_seq_one_letter_code
_entity_poly.pdbx_strand_id
1 'polypeptide(L)'
;MMVTRRVPLVLLACGSFNPITNQHMRLFELARDHLHATGQYQVVGGIVSPVSDGYGKQGLALAKHRIAMAKLALGTSSWVTVDEWESQQPDWTETVETMRCFPTAKAPVRSRFPEQL
;
A
#
# COMPACT_ATOMS: atom_id res chain seq x y z
N MET A 1 31.57 -11.72 13.06
CA MET A 1 30.39 -10.82 13.11
C MET A 1 29.17 -11.62 12.69
N MET A 2 28.16 -11.78 13.55
CA MET A 2 26.87 -12.33 13.12
C MET A 2 26.15 -11.26 12.30
N VAL A 3 25.87 -11.55 11.03
CA VAL A 3 24.99 -10.71 10.20
C VAL A 3 23.58 -10.91 10.73
N THR A 4 23.05 -9.92 11.46
CA THR A 4 21.64 -9.91 11.86
C THR A 4 20.79 -9.68 10.61
N ARG A 5 20.23 -10.75 10.06
CA ARG A 5 19.36 -10.67 8.87
C ARG A 5 18.02 -10.06 9.26
N ARG A 6 17.76 -8.83 8.82
CA ARG A 6 16.46 -8.16 9.02
C ARG A 6 15.37 -8.85 8.21
N VAL A 7 14.15 -8.90 8.76
CA VAL A 7 12.97 -9.44 8.06
C VAL A 7 12.44 -8.36 7.10
N PRO A 8 12.37 -8.64 5.79
CA PRO A 8 11.80 -7.69 4.83
C PRO A 8 10.29 -7.58 5.01
N LEU A 9 9.75 -6.37 4.94
CA LEU A 9 8.32 -6.07 5.12
C LEU A 9 7.79 -5.14 4.02
N VAL A 10 6.54 -5.35 3.62
CA VAL A 10 5.76 -4.40 2.83
C VAL A 10 4.63 -3.88 3.70
N LEU A 11 4.43 -2.56 3.71
CA LEU A 11 3.31 -1.94 4.41
C LEU A 11 2.12 -1.80 3.47
N LEU A 12 0.95 -2.27 3.89
CA LEU A 12 -0.29 -2.13 3.13
C LEU A 12 -1.29 -1.28 3.90
N ALA A 13 -1.81 -0.23 3.27
CA ALA A 13 -2.92 0.57 3.79
C ALA A 13 -4.13 0.43 2.86
N CYS A 14 -5.15 -0.31 3.32
CA CYS A 14 -6.44 -0.38 2.65
C CYS A 14 -7.35 0.72 3.19
N GLY A 15 -8.20 1.31 2.34
CA GLY A 15 -9.12 2.34 2.80
C GLY A 15 -9.83 3.11 1.69
N SER A 16 -10.69 4.05 2.09
CA SER A 16 -11.43 4.86 1.12
C SER A 16 -10.51 5.82 0.35
N PHE A 17 -9.60 6.52 1.02
CA PHE A 17 -8.80 7.61 0.44
C PHE A 17 -9.68 8.63 -0.33
N ASN A 18 -10.66 9.20 0.38
CA ASN A 18 -11.72 10.04 -0.17
C ASN A 18 -11.75 11.47 0.43
N PRO A 19 -10.78 12.34 0.11
CA PRO A 19 -9.56 12.08 -0.66
C PRO A 19 -8.40 11.55 0.22
N ILE A 20 -7.28 11.18 -0.41
CA ILE A 20 -6.00 11.01 0.31
C ILE A 20 -5.58 12.33 0.97
N THR A 21 -4.83 12.24 2.08
CA THR A 21 -4.37 13.42 2.84
C THR A 21 -2.93 13.22 3.32
N ASN A 22 -2.30 14.30 3.78
CA ASN A 22 -0.98 14.28 4.38
C ASN A 22 -0.87 13.30 5.56
N GLN A 23 -1.96 13.09 6.31
CA GLN A 23 -1.97 12.13 7.41
C GLN A 23 -1.79 10.68 6.93
N HIS A 24 -2.42 10.30 5.81
CA HIS A 24 -2.27 8.97 5.24
C HIS A 24 -0.82 8.71 4.83
N MET A 25 -0.18 9.69 4.18
CA MET A 25 1.23 9.59 3.79
C MET A 25 2.15 9.57 5.02
N ARG A 26 1.86 10.41 6.02
CA ARG A 26 2.66 10.45 7.26
C ARG A 26 2.60 9.13 8.03
N LEU A 27 1.50 8.38 7.94
CA LEU A 27 1.38 7.08 8.58
C LEU A 27 2.41 6.07 8.05
N PHE A 28 2.69 6.06 6.74
CA PHE A 28 3.73 5.22 6.15
C PHE A 28 5.11 5.56 6.70
N GLU A 29 5.47 6.84 6.73
CA GLU A 29 6.76 7.29 7.24
C GLU A 29 6.95 6.92 8.71
N LEU A 30 5.93 7.17 9.55
CA LEU A 30 5.98 6.82 10.98
C LEU A 30 6.12 5.30 11.20
N ALA A 31 5.37 4.49 10.44
CA ALA A 31 5.44 3.04 10.55
C ALA A 31 6.81 2.50 10.10
N ARG A 32 7.37 3.05 9.01
CA ARG A 32 8.69 2.69 8.52
C ARG A 32 9.78 3.00 9.53
N ASP A 33 9.80 4.24 10.05
CA ASP A 33 10.78 4.68 11.05
C ASP A 33 10.71 3.79 12.30
N HIS A 34 9.49 3.51 12.79
CA HIS A 34 9.30 2.64 13.95
C HIS A 34 9.85 1.22 13.70
N LEU A 35 9.50 0.60 12.58
CA LEU A 35 9.92 -0.77 12.25
C LEU A 35 11.44 -0.87 12.04
N HIS A 36 12.05 0.11 11.38
CA HIS A 36 13.51 0.16 11.23
C HIS A 36 14.23 0.37 12.56
N ALA A 37 13.68 1.21 13.46
CA ALA A 37 14.25 1.48 14.77
C ALA A 37 14.31 0.23 15.67
N THR A 38 13.44 -0.76 15.47
CA THR A 38 13.51 -2.05 16.18
C THR A 38 14.78 -2.85 15.88
N GLY A 39 15.47 -2.56 14.77
CA GLY A 39 16.61 -3.32 14.26
C GLY A 39 16.25 -4.71 13.68
N GLN A 40 14.99 -5.14 13.79
CA GLN A 40 14.53 -6.47 13.38
C GLN A 40 14.00 -6.49 11.94
N TYR A 41 13.47 -5.35 11.47
CA TYR A 41 12.74 -5.28 10.21
C TYR A 41 13.37 -4.33 9.21
N GLN A 42 13.15 -4.62 7.93
CA GLN A 42 13.48 -3.74 6.82
C GLN A 42 12.23 -3.55 5.97
N VAL A 43 11.58 -2.40 6.08
CA VAL A 43 10.52 -2.02 5.12
C VAL A 43 11.14 -1.85 3.74
N VAL A 44 10.63 -2.59 2.76
CA VAL A 44 11.09 -2.60 1.36
C VAL A 44 10.07 -1.99 0.39
N GLY A 45 8.86 -1.68 0.86
CA GLY A 45 7.83 -1.01 0.08
C GLY A 45 6.58 -0.66 0.89
N GLY A 46 5.78 0.25 0.36
CA GLY A 46 4.47 0.63 0.88
C GLY A 46 3.43 0.62 -0.24
N ILE A 47 2.19 0.24 0.08
CA ILE A 47 1.09 0.14 -0.87
C ILE A 47 -0.13 0.84 -0.29
N VAL A 48 -0.63 1.84 -1.01
CA VAL A 48 -1.97 2.40 -0.84
C VAL A 48 -2.93 1.59 -1.72
N SER A 49 -3.94 0.97 -1.12
CA SER A 49 -4.96 0.20 -1.84
C SER A 49 -6.34 0.84 -1.64
N PRO A 50 -6.83 1.64 -2.61
CA PRO A 50 -8.15 2.23 -2.55
C PRO A 50 -9.25 1.16 -2.66
N VAL A 51 -10.27 1.28 -1.81
CA VAL A 51 -11.43 0.37 -1.79
C VAL A 51 -12.22 0.41 -3.10
N SER A 52 -12.88 -0.69 -3.47
CA SER A 52 -13.87 -0.75 -4.57
C SER A 52 -15.04 0.21 -4.34
N ASP A 53 -15.61 0.70 -5.43
CA ASP A 53 -16.88 1.45 -5.41
C ASP A 53 -18.05 0.56 -4.95
N GLY A 54 -17.92 -0.77 -5.04
CA GLY A 54 -18.85 -1.76 -4.48
C GLY A 54 -19.00 -1.69 -2.95
N TYR A 55 -18.08 -1.01 -2.24
CA TYR A 55 -18.20 -0.78 -0.79
C TYR A 55 -19.45 0.02 -0.39
N GLY A 56 -20.02 0.80 -1.31
CA GLY A 56 -21.33 1.44 -1.10
C GLY A 56 -21.37 2.49 0.02
N LYS A 57 -20.22 2.94 0.54
CA LYS A 57 -20.16 3.99 1.57
C LYS A 57 -20.75 5.29 1.03
N GLN A 58 -21.71 5.87 1.74
CA GLN A 58 -22.32 7.15 1.37
C GLN A 58 -21.24 8.24 1.22
N GLY A 59 -21.30 8.96 0.10
CA GLY A 59 -20.35 10.04 -0.22
C GLY A 59 -18.98 9.58 -0.70
N LEU A 60 -18.79 8.27 -0.98
CA LEU A 60 -17.57 7.77 -1.60
C LEU A 60 -17.48 8.25 -3.06
N ALA A 61 -16.43 9.03 -3.38
CA ALA A 61 -16.16 9.39 -4.76
C ALA A 61 -15.74 8.15 -5.57
N LEU A 62 -15.96 8.18 -6.89
CA LEU A 62 -15.58 7.08 -7.78
C LEU A 62 -14.10 6.72 -7.64
N ALA A 63 -13.80 5.42 -7.68
CA ALA A 63 -12.47 4.86 -7.54
C ALA A 63 -11.45 5.54 -8.44
N LYS A 64 -11.80 5.78 -9.71
CA LYS A 64 -10.93 6.48 -10.67
C LYS A 64 -10.39 7.82 -10.17
N HIS A 65 -11.19 8.59 -9.42
CA HIS A 65 -10.78 9.88 -8.87
C HIS A 65 -9.88 9.70 -7.65
N ARG A 66 -10.22 8.75 -6.78
CA ARG A 66 -9.44 8.45 -5.56
C ARG A 66 -8.06 7.90 -5.91
N ILE A 67 -7.98 7.00 -6.89
CA ILE A 67 -6.74 6.48 -7.47
C ILE A 67 -5.90 7.62 -8.05
N ALA A 68 -6.49 8.49 -8.88
CA ALA A 68 -5.77 9.60 -9.50
C ALA A 68 -5.19 10.56 -8.44
N MET A 69 -5.99 10.91 -7.42
CA MET A 69 -5.52 11.75 -6.31
C MET A 69 -4.41 11.06 -5.50
N ALA A 70 -4.52 9.75 -5.23
CA ALA A 70 -3.49 8.98 -4.53
C ALA A 70 -2.18 8.93 -5.31
N LYS A 71 -2.23 8.73 -6.65
CA LYS A 71 -1.04 8.76 -7.51
C LYS A 71 -0.36 10.13 -7.52
N LEU A 72 -1.14 11.21 -7.58
CA LEU A 72 -0.60 12.58 -7.51
C LEU A 72 0.05 12.85 -6.16
N ALA A 73 -0.62 12.48 -5.06
CA ALA A 73 -0.11 12.68 -3.71
C ALA A 73 1.20 11.89 -3.45
N LEU A 74 1.31 10.69 -4.01
CA LEU A 74 2.51 9.85 -3.90
C LEU A 74 3.57 10.12 -4.98
N GLY A 75 3.38 11.12 -5.85
CA GLY A 75 4.28 11.36 -6.99
C GLY A 75 5.73 11.68 -6.61
N THR A 76 5.99 12.12 -5.37
CA THR A 76 7.35 12.36 -4.85
C THR A 76 7.87 11.24 -3.94
N SER A 77 7.08 10.20 -3.70
CA SER A 77 7.49 9.06 -2.87
C SER A 77 8.31 8.08 -3.70
N SER A 78 9.47 7.66 -3.18
CA SER A 78 10.33 6.66 -3.81
C SER A 78 10.01 5.21 -3.39
N TRP A 79 9.09 5.00 -2.45
CA TRP A 79 8.91 3.69 -1.82
C TRP A 79 7.46 3.31 -1.52
N VAL A 80 6.50 4.24 -1.68
CA VAL A 80 5.06 3.99 -1.52
C VAL A 80 4.37 4.18 -2.86
N THR A 81 3.62 3.18 -3.31
CA THR A 81 2.87 3.21 -4.57
C THR A 81 1.38 2.98 -4.36
N VAL A 82 0.58 3.25 -5.39
CA VAL A 82 -0.86 2.89 -5.43
C VAL A 82 -1.02 1.56 -6.14
N ASP A 83 -1.74 0.63 -5.53
CA ASP A 83 -2.23 -0.58 -6.21
C ASP A 83 -3.75 -0.49 -6.39
N GLU A 84 -4.21 -0.73 -7.61
CA GLU A 84 -5.61 -0.56 -8.01
C GLU A 84 -6.43 -1.85 -7.95
N TRP A 85 -5.84 -2.99 -7.55
CA TRP A 85 -6.50 -4.28 -7.64
C TRP A 85 -7.84 -4.32 -6.90
N GLU A 86 -7.84 -3.88 -5.64
CA GLU A 86 -9.07 -3.85 -4.82
C GLU A 86 -10.12 -2.96 -5.47
N SER A 87 -9.73 -1.78 -5.95
CA SER A 87 -10.63 -0.85 -6.62
C SER A 87 -11.20 -1.33 -7.95
N GLN A 88 -10.55 -2.30 -8.60
CA GLN A 88 -10.97 -2.90 -9.86
C GLN A 88 -11.85 -4.15 -9.66
N GLN A 89 -12.06 -4.60 -8.41
CA GLN A 89 -12.98 -5.70 -8.13
C GLN A 89 -14.44 -5.25 -8.32
N PRO A 90 -15.31 -6.12 -8.87
CA PRO A 90 -16.69 -5.77 -9.19
C PRO A 90 -17.55 -5.47 -7.95
N ASP A 91 -17.16 -5.99 -6.78
CA ASP A 91 -17.80 -5.75 -5.50
C ASP A 91 -16.73 -5.45 -4.43
N TRP A 92 -17.17 -5.11 -3.22
CA TRP A 92 -16.29 -4.96 -2.07
C TRP A 92 -15.57 -6.26 -1.73
N THR A 93 -14.29 -6.11 -1.37
CA THR A 93 -13.41 -7.21 -1.00
C THR A 93 -13.00 -7.05 0.47
N GLU A 94 -13.05 -8.14 1.23
CA GLU A 94 -12.52 -8.14 2.59
C GLU A 94 -11.02 -7.85 2.58
N THR A 95 -10.54 -7.08 3.58
CA THR A 95 -9.12 -6.71 3.67
C THR A 95 -8.18 -7.92 3.68
N VAL A 96 -8.60 -9.06 4.23
CA VAL A 96 -7.80 -10.30 4.21
C VAL A 96 -7.57 -10.83 2.78
N GLU A 97 -8.55 -10.66 1.89
CA GLU A 97 -8.45 -11.08 0.49
C GLU A 97 -7.57 -10.11 -0.30
N THR A 98 -7.69 -8.80 -0.05
CA THR A 98 -6.71 -7.82 -0.55
C THR A 98 -5.30 -8.17 -0.08
N MET A 99 -5.11 -8.53 1.18
CA MET A 99 -3.78 -8.95 1.68
C MET A 99 -3.24 -10.20 0.97
N ARG A 100 -4.10 -11.17 0.64
CA ARG A 100 -3.70 -12.39 -0.08
C ARG A 100 -3.29 -12.11 -1.54
N CYS A 101 -3.81 -11.05 -2.17
CA CYS A 101 -3.45 -10.73 -3.56
C CYS A 101 -2.03 -10.16 -3.68
N PHE A 102 -1.45 -9.66 -2.59
CA PHE A 102 -0.08 -9.14 -2.58
C PHE A 102 0.95 -10.25 -2.30
N PRO A 103 2.05 -10.32 -3.07
CA PRO A 103 3.11 -11.27 -2.78
C PRO A 103 3.72 -10.98 -1.41
N THR A 104 3.97 -12.04 -0.64
CA THR A 104 4.76 -11.91 0.60
C THR A 104 6.17 -11.44 0.25
N ALA A 105 6.83 -10.71 1.15
CA ALA A 105 8.20 -10.22 0.94
C ALA A 105 9.26 -11.33 0.71
N LYS A 106 8.87 -12.62 0.84
CA LYS A 106 9.68 -13.81 0.56
C LYS A 106 9.38 -14.46 -0.80
N ALA A 107 8.27 -14.12 -1.45
CA ALA A 107 7.98 -14.57 -2.80
C ALA A 107 8.74 -13.70 -3.80
N PRO A 108 9.24 -14.25 -4.91
CA PRO A 108 9.78 -13.43 -5.99
C PRO A 108 8.71 -12.42 -6.40
N VAL A 109 9.08 -11.14 -6.39
CA VAL A 109 8.30 -10.04 -6.95
C VAL A 109 8.19 -10.30 -8.45
N ARG A 110 7.29 -11.20 -8.85
CA ARG A 110 7.01 -11.49 -10.25
C ARG A 110 5.64 -10.91 -10.58
N SER A 111 5.69 -10.06 -11.61
CA SER A 111 4.62 -9.53 -12.46
C SER A 111 3.75 -8.35 -12.02
N ARG A 112 3.95 -7.70 -10.87
CA ARG A 112 3.13 -6.50 -10.54
C ARG A 112 3.85 -5.22 -10.16
N PHE A 113 5.17 -5.27 -10.01
CA PHE A 113 5.99 -4.07 -9.91
C PHE A 113 6.89 -4.03 -11.16
N PRO A 114 6.79 -3.00 -12.03
CA PRO A 114 7.75 -2.84 -13.11
C PRO A 114 9.15 -2.75 -12.50
N GLU A 115 10.11 -3.43 -13.13
CA GLU A 115 11.53 -3.48 -12.75
C GLU A 115 12.20 -2.11 -12.85
N GLN A 116 11.92 -1.21 -11.90
CA GLN A 116 12.68 0.01 -11.68
C GLN A 116 12.85 0.25 -10.17
N LEU A 117 13.77 -0.53 -9.60
CA LEU A 117 14.56 -0.19 -8.41
C LEU A 117 16.04 -0.25 -8.79
#